data_AF-A0A943GXC5-F1
#
_entry.id   AF-A0A943GXC5-F1
#
_cell.length_a   1.000
_cell.length_b   1.000
_cell.length_c   1.000
_cell.angle_alpha   90.00
_cell.angle_beta   90.00
_cell.angle_gamma   90.00
#
_symmetry.space_group_name_H-M   'P 1'
#
loop_
_entity.id
_entity.type
_entity.pdbx_description
1 polymer ?
#
loop_
_entity_poly.entity_id
_entity_poly.type
_entity_poly.pdbx_seq_one_letter_code
_entity_poly.pdbx_strand_id
1 'polypeptide(L)'
;MEKNQRDYQIETFTAQVDVLEYLHTCVNAEEFLEWFLECCKSCPNYGKIWSCPPYSFQPEEYWRQYQTLFLYARKIIFSEEQIKQNYTPEQLNIFTSRALQNEKQDMAKQLFLLEQKFEGSISLSAGCCQMCGQDNCTRKDNIPCRFPE
;
A
#
# COMPACT_ATOMS: atom_id res chain seq x y z
N MET A 1 -21.33 -3.82 13.43
CA MET A 1 -19.98 -3.35 13.08
C MET A 1 -19.45 -2.56 14.26
N GLU A 2 -18.62 -3.20 15.08
CA GLU A 2 -17.94 -2.50 16.18
C GLU A 2 -17.08 -1.40 15.55
N LYS A 3 -17.31 -0.15 15.95
CA LYS A 3 -16.37 0.92 15.65
C LYS A 3 -15.07 0.51 16.33
N ASN A 4 -14.07 0.11 15.54
CA ASN A 4 -12.70 0.00 16.04
C ASN A 4 -12.38 1.35 16.67
N GLN A 5 -12.39 1.40 18.00
CA GLN A 5 -12.10 2.61 18.74
C GLN A 5 -10.63 2.91 18.49
N ARG A 6 -10.36 3.89 17.62
CA ARG A 6 -9.01 4.36 17.35
C ARG A 6 -8.51 5.05 18.61
N ASP A 7 -7.35 4.63 19.09
CA ASP A 7 -6.60 5.27 20.16
C ASP A 7 -5.60 6.31 19.63
N TYR A 8 -5.66 6.61 18.33
CA TYR A 8 -4.82 7.59 17.64
C TYR A 8 -5.67 8.50 16.75
N GLN A 9 -5.11 9.66 16.40
CA GLN A 9 -5.69 10.61 15.46
C GLN A 9 -5.20 10.34 14.03
N ILE A 10 -6.00 10.74 13.05
CA ILE A 10 -5.69 10.59 11.63
C ILE A 10 -5.86 11.91 10.91
N GLU A 11 -4.82 12.32 10.19
CA GLU A 11 -4.92 13.34 9.14
C GLU A 11 -4.94 12.64 7.78
N THR A 12 -5.86 13.07 6.90
CA THR A 12 -5.96 12.55 5.53
C THR A 12 -5.56 13.64 4.55
N PHE A 13 -4.75 13.27 3.56
CA PHE A 13 -4.28 14.15 2.51
C PHE A 13 -4.60 13.53 1.16
N THR A 14 -4.97 14.38 0.20
CA THR A 14 -5.21 13.95 -1.18
C THR A 14 -4.56 14.92 -2.14
N ALA A 15 -4.01 14.41 -3.23
CA ALA A 15 -3.48 15.21 -4.32
C ALA A 15 -3.79 14.56 -5.67
N GLN A 16 -3.87 15.37 -6.72
CA GLN A 16 -3.87 14.90 -8.10
C GLN A 16 -2.60 15.42 -8.75
N VAL A 17 -1.84 14.52 -9.36
CA VAL A 17 -0.56 14.83 -10.01
C VAL A 17 -0.53 14.21 -11.40
N ASP A 18 0.23 14.81 -12.30
CA ASP A 18 0.51 14.22 -13.60
C ASP A 18 1.39 12.96 -13.42
N VAL A 19 1.06 11.89 -14.12
CA VAL A 19 1.78 10.62 -14.03
C VAL A 19 3.23 10.77 -14.49
N LEU A 20 3.48 11.50 -15.57
CA LEU A 20 4.81 11.64 -16.14
C LEU A 20 5.69 12.48 -15.24
N GLU A 21 5.14 13.56 -14.68
CA GLU A 21 5.82 14.36 -13.66
C GLU A 21 6.15 13.50 -12.44
N TYR A 22 5.18 12.79 -11.87
CA TYR A 22 5.39 11.95 -10.68
C TYR A 22 6.43 10.84 -10.93
N LEU A 23 6.34 10.16 -12.08
CA LEU A 23 7.34 9.17 -12.47
C LEU A 23 8.72 9.83 -12.52
N HIS A 24 8.88 10.95 -13.22
CA HIS A 24 10.15 11.66 -13.35
C HIS A 24 10.72 12.15 -12.00
N THR A 25 9.90 12.75 -11.14
CA THR A 25 10.37 13.40 -9.91
C THR A 25 10.48 12.46 -8.71
N CYS A 26 9.67 11.41 -8.66
CA CYS A 26 9.53 10.56 -7.47
C CYS A 26 9.90 9.09 -7.68
N VAL A 27 9.93 8.58 -8.93
CA VAL A 27 10.17 7.16 -9.23
C VAL A 27 11.45 6.94 -10.05
N ASN A 28 11.68 7.74 -11.10
CA ASN A 28 12.74 7.62 -12.12
C ASN A 28 14.06 8.33 -11.74
N ALA A 29 14.57 8.04 -10.56
CA ALA A 29 16.03 7.95 -10.45
C ALA A 29 16.38 6.51 -10.88
N GLU A 30 17.04 6.31 -12.02
CA GLU A 30 17.34 4.95 -12.53
C GLU A 30 18.00 4.07 -11.45
N GLU A 31 18.88 4.67 -10.62
CA GLU A 31 19.49 4.03 -9.45
C GLU A 31 18.47 3.58 -8.38
N PHE A 32 17.38 4.34 -8.21
CA PHE A 32 16.32 4.02 -7.24
C PHE A 32 15.53 2.79 -7.65
N LEU A 33 15.25 2.60 -8.95
CA LEU A 33 14.47 1.44 -9.41
C LEU A 33 15.26 0.14 -9.29
N GLU A 34 16.54 0.14 -9.70
CA GLU A 34 17.41 -1.03 -9.55
C GLU A 34 17.60 -1.41 -8.07
N TRP A 35 17.93 -0.44 -7.23
CA TRP A 35 18.08 -0.65 -5.80
C TRP A 35 16.78 -1.12 -5.14
N PHE A 36 15.64 -0.55 -5.53
CA PHE A 36 14.32 -0.95 -5.02
C PHE A 36 13.99 -2.41 -5.39
N LEU A 37 14.35 -2.85 -6.59
CA LEU A 37 14.18 -4.24 -7.00
C LEU A 37 15.04 -5.20 -6.18
N GLU A 38 16.29 -4.84 -5.85
CA GLU A 38 17.13 -5.64 -4.96
C GLU A 38 16.57 -5.71 -3.52
N CYS A 39 16.04 -4.59 -3.03
CA CYS A 39 15.31 -4.55 -1.77
C CYS A 39 14.06 -5.44 -1.81
N CYS A 40 13.32 -5.44 -2.92
CA CYS A 40 12.18 -6.34 -3.13
C CYS A 40 12.62 -7.81 -3.11
N LYS A 41 13.71 -8.19 -3.78
CA LYS A 41 14.23 -9.57 -3.78
C LYS A 41 14.61 -10.06 -2.37
N SER A 42 15.03 -9.14 -1.50
CA SER A 42 15.34 -9.42 -0.09
C SER A 42 14.11 -9.52 0.81
N CYS A 43 12.94 -9.07 0.33
CA CYS A 43 11.69 -9.10 1.07
C CYS A 43 11.09 -10.51 1.10
N PRO A 44 10.58 -11.00 2.25
CA PRO A 44 9.95 -12.33 2.34
C PRO A 44 8.71 -12.48 1.46
N ASN A 45 8.12 -11.39 0.97
CA ASN A 45 6.93 -11.37 0.11
C ASN A 45 7.24 -11.49 -1.39
N TYR A 46 8.50 -11.38 -1.79
CA TYR A 46 8.90 -11.47 -3.21
C TYR A 46 8.41 -12.77 -3.85
N GLY A 47 7.67 -12.66 -4.95
CA GLY A 47 7.07 -13.79 -5.64
C GLY A 47 5.98 -14.54 -4.87
N LYS A 48 5.58 -14.11 -3.66
CA LYS A 48 4.59 -14.81 -2.82
C LYS A 48 3.22 -14.16 -2.75
N ILE A 49 3.13 -12.87 -3.05
CA ILE A 49 1.87 -12.13 -3.11
C ILE A 49 1.74 -11.36 -4.42
N TRP A 50 0.51 -11.24 -4.93
CA TRP A 50 0.25 -10.63 -6.25
C TRP A 50 0.61 -9.14 -6.34
N SER A 51 0.64 -8.42 -5.23
CA SER A 51 1.07 -7.02 -5.15
C SER A 51 2.59 -6.83 -5.07
N CYS A 52 3.37 -7.91 -5.17
CA CYS A 52 4.83 -7.87 -5.13
C CYS A 52 5.44 -8.41 -6.45
N PRO A 53 6.61 -7.92 -6.85
CA PRO A 53 7.32 -8.43 -8.01
C PRO A 53 7.75 -9.91 -7.82
N PRO A 54 8.10 -10.62 -8.90
CA PRO A 54 8.20 -10.13 -10.28
C PRO A 54 6.84 -10.07 -10.99
N TYR A 55 6.65 -9.06 -11.84
CA TYR A 55 5.47 -8.87 -12.67
C TYR A 55 5.72 -9.36 -14.09
N SER A 56 4.67 -9.78 -14.79
CA SER A 56 4.73 -10.17 -16.21
C SER A 56 4.68 -8.98 -17.17
N PHE A 57 4.66 -7.76 -16.64
CA PHE A 57 4.60 -6.49 -17.37
C PHE A 57 5.55 -5.49 -16.72
N GLN A 58 5.91 -4.43 -17.44
CA GLN A 58 6.70 -3.33 -16.90
C GLN A 58 5.79 -2.34 -16.16
N PRO A 59 5.97 -2.13 -14.84
CA PRO A 59 5.11 -1.22 -14.08
C PRO A 59 5.08 0.21 -14.63
N GLU A 60 6.22 0.72 -15.09
CA GLU A 60 6.32 2.06 -15.64
C GLU A 60 5.50 2.23 -16.94
N GLU A 61 5.59 1.25 -17.85
CA GLU A 61 4.77 1.24 -19.08
C GLU A 61 3.28 1.18 -18.76
N TYR A 62 2.89 0.46 -17.71
CA TYR A 62 1.51 0.42 -17.24
C TYR A 62 1.05 1.77 -16.69
N TRP A 63 1.87 2.43 -15.87
CA TRP A 63 1.54 3.73 -15.30
C TRP A 63 1.38 4.79 -16.39
N ARG A 64 2.24 4.77 -17.42
CA ARG A 64 2.20 5.71 -18.57
C ARG A 64 0.92 5.62 -19.42
N GLN A 65 0.05 4.63 -19.18
CA GLN A 65 -1.29 4.56 -19.80
C GLN A 65 -2.27 5.57 -19.17
N TYR A 66 -1.94 6.12 -18.02
CA TYR A 66 -2.76 7.08 -17.28
C TYR A 66 -2.16 8.49 -17.40
N GLN A 67 -3.04 9.49 -17.35
CA GLN A 67 -2.63 10.90 -17.29
C GLN A 67 -2.43 11.39 -15.85
N THR A 68 -3.26 10.90 -14.91
CA THR A 68 -3.33 11.45 -13.56
C THR A 68 -3.20 10.35 -12.51
N LEU A 69 -2.39 10.60 -11.48
CA LEU A 69 -2.39 9.83 -10.24
C LEU A 69 -3.18 10.59 -9.17
N PHE A 70 -4.17 9.92 -8.60
CA PHE A 70 -4.82 10.38 -7.37
C PHE A 70 -4.10 9.80 -6.16
N LEU A 71 -3.33 10.64 -5.47
CA LEU A 71 -2.63 10.28 -4.25
C LEU A 71 -3.58 10.39 -3.06
N TYR A 72 -3.69 9.32 -2.27
CA TYR A 72 -4.46 9.30 -1.04
C TYR A 72 -3.55 8.86 0.11
N ALA A 73 -3.25 9.78 1.02
CA ALA A 73 -2.34 9.54 2.13
C ALA A 73 -3.07 9.69 3.48
N ARG A 74 -2.65 8.88 4.46
CA ARG A 74 -3.09 8.99 5.84
C ARG A 74 -1.88 9.09 6.74
N LYS A 75 -1.92 10.03 7.68
CA LYS A 75 -0.90 10.21 8.72
C LYS A 75 -1.49 9.79 10.05
N ILE A 76 -0.84 8.84 10.69
CA ILE A 76 -1.19 8.36 12.03
C ILE A 76 -0.49 9.22 13.06
N ILE A 77 -1.26 9.81 13.96
CA ILE A 77 -0.78 10.71 15.01
C ILE A 77 -1.10 10.07 16.35
N PHE A 78 -0.06 9.53 16.98
CA PHE A 78 -0.12 8.99 18.33
C PHE A 78 -0.10 10.13 19.36
N SER A 79 -0.77 9.94 20.49
CA SER A 79 -0.76 10.88 21.61
C SER A 79 0.61 10.96 22.26
N GLU A 80 0.89 12.03 22.99
CA GLU A 80 2.14 12.13 23.75
C GLU A 80 2.31 10.98 24.76
N GLU A 81 1.21 10.51 25.35
CA GLU A 81 1.22 9.38 26.29
C GLU A 81 1.67 8.09 25.61
N GLN A 82 1.17 7.82 24.40
CA GLN A 82 1.58 6.66 23.59
C GLN A 82 3.05 6.78 23.19
N ILE A 83 3.51 7.97 22.77
CA ILE A 83 4.90 8.18 22.33
C ILE A 83 5.89 8.02 23.51
N LYS A 84 5.51 8.49 24.71
CA LYS A 84 6.37 8.44 25.91
C LYS A 84 6.33 7.09 26.62
N GLN A 85 5.46 6.17 26.20
CA GLN A 85 5.37 4.84 26.80
C GLN A 85 6.63 4.01 26.50
N ASN A 86 7.11 3.27 27.49
CA ASN A 86 8.30 2.43 27.33
C ASN A 86 7.91 1.06 26.77
N TYR A 87 7.91 0.93 25.44
CA TYR A 87 7.62 -0.33 24.75
C TYR A 87 8.87 -1.21 24.63
N THR A 88 8.71 -2.52 24.78
CA THR A 88 9.68 -3.45 24.18
C THR A 88 9.59 -3.40 22.65
N PRO A 89 10.63 -3.82 21.91
CA PRO A 89 10.57 -3.86 20.44
C PRO A 89 9.36 -4.65 19.91
N GLU A 90 8.98 -5.75 20.57
CA GLU A 90 7.82 -6.56 20.20
C GLU A 90 6.49 -5.81 20.42
N GLN A 91 6.33 -5.15 21.58
CA GLN A 91 5.15 -4.36 21.88
C GLN A 91 4.97 -3.21 20.90
N LEU A 92 6.06 -2.51 20.57
CA LEU A 92 6.05 -1.42 19.60
C LEU A 92 5.62 -1.94 18.22
N ASN A 93 6.14 -3.10 17.80
CA ASN A 93 5.79 -3.70 16.52
C ASN A 93 4.30 -4.08 16.46
N ILE A 94 3.77 -4.70 17.52
CA ILE A 94 2.34 -5.06 17.59
C ILE A 94 1.47 -3.80 17.55
N PHE A 95 1.80 -2.80 18.38
CA PHE A 95 1.06 -1.54 18.46
C PHE A 95 1.01 -0.81 17.11
N THR A 96 2.16 -0.59 16.49
CA THR A 96 2.27 0.13 15.21
C THR A 96 1.69 -0.68 14.05
N SER A 97 1.92 -2.00 14.00
CA SER A 97 1.37 -2.87 12.94
C SER A 97 -0.15 -2.91 12.98
N ARG A 98 -0.75 -2.96 14.18
CA ARG A 98 -2.21 -2.91 14.34
C ARG A 98 -2.77 -1.59 13.86
N ALA A 99 -2.15 -0.46 14.23
CA ALA A 99 -2.56 0.85 13.76
C ALA A 99 -2.48 0.94 12.23
N LEU A 100 -1.34 0.56 11.65
CA LEU A 100 -1.12 0.55 10.20
C LEU A 100 -2.12 -0.35 9.47
N GLN A 101 -2.40 -1.56 9.98
CA GLN A 101 -3.31 -2.50 9.33
C GLN A 101 -4.75 -1.96 9.29
N ASN A 102 -5.24 -1.43 10.41
CA ASN A 102 -6.57 -0.81 10.47
C ASN A 102 -6.70 0.31 9.43
N GLU A 103 -5.71 1.19 9.37
CA GLU A 103 -5.74 2.35 8.49
C GLU A 103 -5.55 1.98 7.02
N LYS A 104 -4.75 0.94 6.72
CA LYS A 104 -4.64 0.37 5.37
C LYS A 104 -5.94 -0.26 4.90
N GLN A 105 -6.65 -0.99 5.76
CA GLN A 105 -7.95 -1.57 5.42
C GLN A 105 -8.98 -0.50 5.13
N ASP A 106 -9.03 0.56 5.93
CA ASP A 106 -9.96 1.66 5.69
C ASP A 106 -9.58 2.47 4.44
N MET A 107 -8.30 2.71 4.19
CA MET A 107 -7.81 3.32 2.97
C MET A 107 -8.18 2.49 1.72
N ALA A 108 -7.98 1.16 1.76
CA ALA A 108 -8.32 0.27 0.66
C ALA A 108 -9.82 0.35 0.31
N LYS A 109 -10.71 0.38 1.31
CA LYS A 109 -12.16 0.57 1.09
C LYS A 109 -12.46 1.90 0.40
N GLN A 110 -11.81 2.99 0.82
CA GLN A 110 -12.02 4.30 0.20
C GLN A 110 -11.52 4.33 -1.25
N LEU A 111 -10.34 3.76 -1.52
CA LEU A 111 -9.78 3.68 -2.85
C LEU A 111 -10.64 2.83 -3.79
N PHE A 112 -11.19 1.72 -3.32
CA PHE A 112 -12.11 0.88 -4.09
C PHE A 112 -13.42 1.61 -4.43
N LEU A 113 -13.96 2.43 -3.52
CA LEU A 113 -15.12 3.28 -3.81
C LEU A 113 -14.81 4.37 -4.83
N LEU A 114 -13.59 4.92 -4.82
CA LEU A 114 -13.15 5.88 -5.81
C LEU A 114 -12.97 5.21 -7.18
N GLU A 115 -12.42 4.00 -7.21
CA GLU A 115 -12.27 3.21 -8.43
C GLU A 115 -13.62 2.98 -9.12
N GLN A 116 -14.63 2.55 -8.36
CA GLN A 116 -15.99 2.38 -8.90
C GLN A 116 -16.63 3.69 -9.38
N LYS A 117 -16.23 4.83 -8.82
CA LYS A 117 -16.78 6.14 -9.17
C LYS A 117 -16.14 6.70 -10.44
N PHE A 118 -14.87 6.40 -10.70
CA PHE A 118 -14.12 6.94 -11.83
C PHE A 118 -13.80 5.80 -12.80
N GLU A 119 -14.64 5.66 -13.83
CA GLU A 119 -14.47 4.63 -14.86
C GLU A 119 -13.08 4.68 -15.49
N GLY A 120 -12.47 3.50 -15.66
CA GLY A 120 -11.11 3.37 -16.19
C GLY A 120 -10.00 3.69 -15.21
N SER A 121 -10.30 4.11 -13.96
CA SER A 121 -9.29 4.19 -12.90
C SER A 121 -9.06 2.82 -12.26
N ILE A 122 -7.86 2.61 -11.71
CA ILE A 122 -7.50 1.42 -10.93
C ILE A 122 -6.88 1.85 -9.61
N SER A 123 -7.35 1.27 -8.50
CA SER A 123 -6.80 1.53 -7.18
C SER A 123 -5.53 0.72 -6.91
N LEU A 124 -4.58 1.37 -6.24
CA LEU A 124 -3.34 0.73 -5.79
C LEU A 124 -3.38 0.58 -4.27
N SER A 125 -3.03 -0.61 -3.78
CA SER A 125 -2.94 -0.87 -2.34
C SER A 125 -1.73 -0.16 -1.72
N ALA A 126 -1.87 0.31 -0.47
CA ALA A 126 -0.77 0.86 0.31
C ALA A 126 0.17 -0.26 0.84
N GLY A 127 1.01 -0.79 -0.06
CA GLY A 127 1.89 -1.93 0.19
C GLY A 127 1.20 -3.26 -0.19
N CYS A 128 1.21 -4.24 0.72
CA CYS A 128 0.69 -5.57 0.44
C CYS A 128 -0.85 -5.58 0.34
N CYS A 129 -1.39 -6.28 -0.66
CA CYS A 129 -2.82 -6.59 -0.74
C CYS A 129 -3.32 -7.24 0.57
N GLN A 130 -4.47 -6.80 1.07
CA GLN A 130 -5.06 -7.29 2.32
C GLN A 130 -6.29 -8.20 2.12
N MET A 131 -6.70 -8.46 0.87
CA MET A 131 -7.98 -9.12 0.55
C MET A 131 -8.07 -10.56 1.05
N CYS A 132 -7.01 -11.35 0.88
CA CYS A 132 -7.00 -12.76 1.30
C CYS A 132 -6.61 -12.96 2.78
N GLY A 133 -6.23 -11.89 3.49
CA GLY A 133 -5.54 -11.98 4.78
C GLY A 133 -4.05 -12.35 4.62
N GLN A 134 -3.32 -12.32 5.75
CA GLN A 134 -1.90 -12.65 5.78
C GLN A 134 -1.67 -14.12 5.41
N ASP A 135 -0.66 -14.39 4.59
CA ASP A 135 -0.20 -15.74 4.16
C ASP A 135 -1.18 -16.60 3.34
N ASN A 136 -2.35 -16.07 2.96
CA ASN A 136 -3.38 -16.79 2.20
C ASN A 136 -3.44 -16.41 0.72
N CYS A 137 -2.45 -15.66 0.22
CA CYS A 137 -2.37 -15.31 -1.19
C CYS A 137 -2.05 -16.55 -2.03
N THR A 138 -2.76 -16.73 -3.14
CA THR A 138 -2.59 -17.87 -4.07
C THR A 138 -1.33 -17.77 -4.92
N ARG A 139 -0.70 -16.58 -4.98
CA ARG A 139 0.52 -16.34 -5.75
C ARG A 139 1.65 -17.28 -5.36
N LYS A 140 1.81 -17.59 -4.08
CA LYS A 140 2.84 -18.53 -3.56
C LYS A 140 2.71 -19.95 -4.16
N ASP A 141 1.50 -20.32 -4.55
CA ASP A 141 1.16 -21.62 -5.13
C ASP A 141 1.05 -21.56 -6.66
N ASN A 142 1.42 -20.42 -7.29
CA ASN A 142 1.25 -20.13 -8.71
C ASN A 142 -0.19 -20.23 -9.23
N ILE A 143 -1.18 -20.05 -8.36
CA ILE A 143 -2.61 -20.08 -8.71
C ILE A 143 -3.10 -18.64 -8.93
N PRO A 144 -3.97 -18.39 -9.94
CA PRO A 144 -4.56 -17.06 -10.18
C PRO A 144 -5.14 -16.39 -8.93
N CYS A 145 -5.25 -15.05 -8.98
CA CYS A 145 -5.86 -14.30 -7.90
C CYS A 145 -7.32 -14.74 -7.68
N ARG A 146 -7.76 -14.86 -6.42
CA ARG A 146 -9.16 -15.15 -6.07
C ARG A 146 -10.09 -13.96 -6.32
N PHE A 147 -9.51 -12.76 -6.41
CA PHE A 147 -10.17 -11.48 -6.64
C PHE A 147 -9.41 -10.77 -7.78
N PRO A 148 -9.59 -11.22 -9.04
CA PRO A 148 -8.90 -10.64 -10.18
C PRO A 148 -9.48 -9.27 -10.60
N GLU A 149 -10.67 -8.93 -10.10
CA GLU A 149 -11.38 -7.66 -10.28
C GLU A 149 -11.34 -6.85 -8.98
#